data_AF-A0A7V9C198-F1
#
_entry.id   AF-A0A7V9C198-F1
#
_cell.length_a   1.000
_cell.length_b   1.000
_cell.length_c   1.000
_cell.angle_alpha   90.00
_cell.angle_beta   90.00
_cell.angle_gamma   90.00
#
_symmetry.space_group_name_H-M   'P 1'
#
loop_
_entity.id
_entity.type
_entity.pdbx_description
1 polymer ?
#
loop_
_entity_poly.entity_id
_entity_poly.type
_entity_poly.pdbx_seq_one_letter_code
_entity_poly.pdbx_strand_id
1 'polypeptide(L)'
;MTEGPQEGGGKVENPRRGGDYAPSVAARVAVWHKAGGIAVPLLTTILAFFIGGLVVLATTGKNPLTTYKAIFQGSGLDWFLEVGSYEIGIPWTESRVWFPWDTSFNSFAALNLQQTLIVYVPLVLTGLAVAFAFRCGMFNIGGQGQYLVGAIAAVWIGSELPGLPGLLHILVAIVAGALAGAVFAGIAGFL
;
A
#
# COMPACT_ATOMS: atom_id res chain seq x y z
N MET A 1 -48.74 -34.79 54.65
CA MET A 1 -47.80 -34.17 55.60
C MET A 1 -46.68 -35.18 55.80
N THR A 2 -45.61 -35.03 55.01
CA THR A 2 -44.26 -34.51 55.41
C THR A 2 -43.36 -35.74 55.58
N GLU A 3 -42.30 -35.99 54.82
CA GLU A 3 -41.21 -35.10 54.36
C GLU A 3 -40.58 -35.64 53.05
N GLY A 4 -40.15 -34.75 52.14
CA GLY A 4 -39.15 -35.10 51.09
C GLY A 4 -37.76 -35.21 51.71
N PRO A 5 -36.79 -35.96 51.14
CA PRO A 5 -35.77 -35.35 50.26
C PRO A 5 -35.22 -36.36 49.21
N GLN A 6 -34.56 -36.03 48.11
CA GLN A 6 -33.26 -35.35 47.96
C GLN A 6 -33.09 -35.02 46.45
N GLU A 7 -33.37 -33.78 46.04
CA GLU A 7 -32.69 -33.21 44.86
C GLU A 7 -31.42 -32.54 45.39
N GLY A 8 -30.42 -33.37 45.66
CA GLY A 8 -29.07 -32.92 46.01
C GLY A 8 -28.28 -32.69 44.73
N GLY A 9 -28.34 -31.45 44.23
CA GLY A 9 -27.64 -31.00 43.04
C GLY A 9 -26.14 -31.32 43.08
N GLY A 10 -25.75 -32.39 42.40
CA GLY A 10 -24.41 -32.53 41.88
C GLY A 10 -24.26 -31.55 40.72
N LYS A 11 -23.68 -30.37 40.99
CA LYS A 11 -23.05 -29.59 39.93
C LYS A 11 -22.16 -30.56 39.17
N VAL A 12 -22.50 -30.87 37.92
CA VAL A 12 -21.55 -31.49 36.99
C VAL A 12 -20.50 -30.42 36.76
N GLU A 13 -19.52 -30.39 37.64
CA GLU A 13 -18.34 -29.56 37.50
C GLU A 13 -17.62 -30.10 36.27
N ASN A 14 -17.85 -29.43 35.14
CA ASN A 14 -17.21 -29.76 33.88
C ASN A 14 -15.70 -29.64 34.08
N PRO A 15 -14.92 -30.75 34.09
CA PRO A 15 -13.50 -30.71 34.40
C PRO A 15 -12.68 -30.02 33.31
N ARG A 16 -13.31 -29.53 32.23
CA ARG A 16 -12.64 -28.94 31.07
C ARG A 16 -12.48 -27.43 31.16
N ARG A 17 -12.45 -26.87 32.37
CA ARG A 17 -12.07 -25.48 32.58
C ARG A 17 -10.75 -25.42 33.34
N GLY A 18 -9.66 -25.33 32.58
CA GLY A 18 -8.33 -25.09 33.16
C GLY A 18 -7.28 -26.03 32.61
N GLY A 19 -6.64 -25.62 31.53
CA GLY A 19 -5.44 -26.25 31.02
C GLY A 19 -4.97 -25.41 29.85
N ASP A 20 -3.90 -24.65 30.06
CA ASP A 20 -3.20 -23.91 29.02
C ASP A 20 -2.79 -24.91 27.92
N TYR A 21 -3.64 -25.07 26.90
CA TYR A 21 -3.31 -25.93 25.77
C TYR A 21 -2.11 -25.27 25.08
N ALA A 22 -0.93 -25.90 25.19
CA ALA A 22 0.17 -25.63 24.29
C ALA A 22 -0.40 -25.57 22.85
N PRO A 23 -0.06 -24.55 22.04
CA PRO A 23 -0.74 -24.33 20.77
C PRO A 23 -0.68 -25.60 19.95
N SER A 24 -1.85 -26.10 19.53
CA SER A 24 -1.95 -27.33 18.76
C SER A 24 -1.06 -27.24 17.51
N VAL A 25 -0.59 -28.39 17.01
CA VAL A 25 0.20 -28.42 15.76
C VAL A 25 -0.54 -27.70 14.63
N ALA A 26 -1.88 -27.79 14.60
CA ALA A 26 -2.73 -27.04 13.69
C ALA A 26 -2.67 -25.51 13.89
N ALA A 27 -2.64 -25.03 15.14
CA ALA A 27 -2.46 -23.60 15.43
C ALA A 27 -1.07 -23.09 15.01
N ARG A 28 -0.02 -23.89 15.24
CA ARG A 28 1.36 -23.56 14.81
C ARG A 28 1.46 -23.52 13.28
N VAL A 29 0.90 -24.51 12.58
CA VAL A 29 0.87 -24.57 11.10
C VAL A 29 0.05 -23.42 10.51
N ALA A 30 -1.07 -23.04 11.13
CA ALA A 30 -1.88 -21.89 10.69
C ALA A 30 -1.12 -20.55 10.82
N VAL A 31 -0.32 -20.39 11.88
CA VAL A 31 0.56 -19.21 12.03
C VAL A 31 1.65 -19.21 10.95
N TRP A 32 2.25 -20.37 10.65
CA TRP A 32 3.24 -20.49 9.57
C TRP A 32 2.68 -20.15 8.18
N HIS A 33 1.45 -20.55 7.87
CA HIS A 33 0.81 -20.17 6.61
C HIS A 33 0.53 -18.66 6.51
N LYS A 34 0.13 -18.01 7.62
CA LYS A 34 -0.06 -16.55 7.66
C LYS A 34 1.27 -15.80 7.58
N ALA A 35 2.30 -16.28 8.27
CA ALA A 35 3.64 -15.69 8.26
C ALA A 35 4.33 -15.87 6.89
N GLY A 36 4.06 -16.97 6.20
CA GLY A 36 4.61 -17.25 4.86
C GLY A 36 4.26 -16.17 3.83
N GLY A 37 3.07 -15.56 3.92
CA GLY A 37 2.65 -14.50 3.00
C GLY A 37 3.49 -13.22 3.06
N ILE A 38 4.15 -12.95 4.20
CA ILE A 38 5.01 -11.77 4.40
C ILE A 38 6.48 -12.16 4.34
N ALA A 39 6.84 -13.29 4.98
CA ALA A 39 8.21 -13.76 5.05
C ALA A 39 8.78 -14.11 3.67
N VAL A 40 7.99 -14.75 2.81
CA VAL A 40 8.45 -15.16 1.48
C VAL A 40 8.80 -13.95 0.61
N PRO A 41 7.93 -12.93 0.42
CA PRO A 41 8.31 -11.72 -0.32
C PRO A 41 9.57 -11.05 0.22
N LEU A 42 9.67 -10.86 1.54
CA LEU A 42 10.83 -10.21 2.15
C LEU A 42 12.14 -10.97 1.90
N LEU A 43 12.13 -12.29 2.10
CA LEU A 43 13.29 -13.15 1.80
C LEU A 43 13.68 -13.07 0.33
N THR A 44 12.71 -13.11 -0.58
CA THR A 44 12.98 -12.98 -2.02
C THR A 44 13.53 -11.61 -2.39
N THR A 45 13.07 -10.53 -1.75
CA THR A 45 13.59 -9.18 -1.94
C THR A 45 15.05 -9.10 -1.49
N ILE A 46 15.38 -9.59 -0.30
CA ILE A 46 16.77 -9.59 0.20
C ILE A 46 17.68 -10.38 -0.73
N LEU A 47 17.25 -11.57 -1.16
CA LEU A 47 18.01 -12.39 -2.10
C LEU A 47 18.21 -11.70 -3.45
N ALA A 48 17.18 -11.02 -3.95
CA ALA A 48 17.26 -10.26 -5.20
C ALA A 48 18.27 -9.10 -5.11
N PHE A 49 18.28 -8.33 -4.01
CA PHE A 49 19.28 -7.30 -3.79
C PHE A 49 20.69 -7.88 -3.61
N PHE A 50 20.83 -9.07 -3.04
CA PHE A 50 22.13 -9.73 -2.94
C PHE A 50 22.66 -10.14 -4.31
N ILE A 51 21.85 -10.86 -5.10
CA ILE A 51 22.22 -11.31 -6.45
C ILE A 51 22.47 -10.11 -7.37
N GLY A 52 21.59 -9.10 -7.35
CA GLY A 52 21.78 -7.87 -8.12
C GLY A 52 23.10 -7.18 -7.78
N GLY A 53 23.53 -7.27 -6.53
CA GLY A 53 24.78 -6.67 -6.07
C GLY A 53 25.98 -7.43 -6.60
N LEU A 54 25.93 -8.77 -6.55
CA LEU A 54 26.95 -9.61 -7.17
C LEU A 54 27.07 -9.34 -8.67
N VAL A 55 25.94 -9.15 -9.37
CA VAL A 55 25.94 -8.80 -10.79
C VAL A 55 26.63 -7.45 -11.02
N VAL A 56 26.29 -6.40 -10.27
CA VAL A 56 26.93 -5.09 -10.40
C VAL A 56 28.44 -5.16 -10.16
N LEU A 57 28.87 -5.92 -9.15
CA LEU A 57 30.28 -6.13 -8.87
C LEU A 57 30.98 -6.86 -10.01
N ALA A 58 30.35 -7.89 -10.56
CA ALA A 58 30.91 -8.70 -11.65
C ALA A 58 30.97 -7.96 -12.99
N THR A 59 29.97 -7.13 -13.33
CA THR A 59 29.90 -6.44 -14.62
C THR A 59 30.66 -5.12 -14.64
N THR A 60 30.57 -4.35 -13.55
CA THR A 60 31.04 -2.96 -13.52
C THR A 60 32.33 -2.81 -12.70
N GLY A 61 32.68 -3.80 -11.88
CA GLY A 61 33.81 -3.73 -10.94
C GLY A 61 33.63 -2.71 -9.81
N LYS A 62 32.48 -2.03 -9.74
CA LYS A 62 32.16 -1.03 -8.73
C LYS A 62 31.51 -1.68 -7.52
N ASN A 63 31.68 -1.05 -6.36
CA ASN A 63 31.00 -1.49 -5.14
C ASN A 63 29.47 -1.41 -5.33
N PRO A 64 28.72 -2.50 -5.10
CA PRO A 64 27.25 -2.50 -5.25
C PRO A 64 26.54 -1.50 -4.35
N LEU A 65 27.07 -1.24 -3.16
CA LEU A 65 26.47 -0.32 -2.20
C LEU A 65 26.43 1.11 -2.73
N THR A 66 27.42 1.55 -3.51
CA THR A 66 27.41 2.88 -4.11
C THR A 66 26.37 2.97 -5.23
N THR A 67 26.14 1.87 -5.94
CA THR A 67 25.10 1.78 -6.98
C THR A 67 23.72 1.84 -6.35
N TYR A 68 23.48 1.10 -5.26
CA TYR A 68 22.22 1.18 -4.52
C TYR A 68 21.99 2.56 -3.92
N LYS A 69 23.04 3.19 -3.38
CA LYS A 69 22.94 4.57 -2.90
C LYS A 69 22.56 5.54 -4.03
N ALA A 70 23.15 5.39 -5.21
CA ALA A 70 22.82 6.23 -6.37
C ALA A 70 21.37 6.03 -6.83
N ILE A 71 20.87 4.79 -6.84
CA ILE A 71 19.44 4.50 -7.15
C ILE A 71 18.54 5.14 -6.09
N PHE A 72 18.90 5.02 -4.82
CA PHE A 72 18.14 5.60 -3.71
C PHE A 72 18.03 7.12 -3.83
N GLN A 73 19.16 7.81 -4.05
CA GLN A 73 19.20 9.27 -4.27
C GLN A 73 18.52 9.68 -5.59
N GLY A 74 18.62 8.85 -6.63
CA GLY A 74 17.94 9.09 -7.91
C GLY A 74 16.42 8.99 -7.81
N SER A 75 15.90 8.17 -6.90
CA SER A 75 14.45 8.03 -6.67
C SER A 75 13.82 9.18 -5.88
N GLY A 76 14.63 10.04 -5.25
CA GLY A 76 14.16 11.12 -4.38
C GLY A 76 13.69 10.66 -2.99
N LEU A 77 13.85 9.37 -2.65
CA LEU A 77 13.48 8.84 -1.33
C LEU A 77 14.34 9.42 -0.20
N ASP A 78 15.50 9.98 -0.52
CA ASP A 78 16.34 10.75 0.38
C ASP A 78 15.59 11.98 0.93
N TRP A 79 14.81 12.69 0.11
CA TRP A 79 13.94 13.77 0.63
C TRP A 79 13.00 13.26 1.72
N PHE A 80 12.57 11.98 1.63
CA PHE A 80 11.65 11.41 2.61
C PHE A 80 12.29 10.98 3.92
N LEU A 81 13.55 10.56 3.88
CA LEU A 81 14.27 10.10 5.07
C LEU A 81 15.10 11.19 5.74
N GLU A 82 15.42 12.27 5.02
CA GLU A 82 16.14 13.42 5.55
C GLU A 82 15.20 14.33 6.36
N VAL A 83 14.95 13.90 7.60
CA VAL A 83 14.17 14.69 8.55
C VAL A 83 15.05 15.76 9.19
N GLY A 84 14.72 17.02 8.93
CA GLY A 84 15.38 18.22 9.45
C GLY A 84 14.43 19.17 10.17
N SER A 85 14.94 20.34 10.55
CA SER A 85 14.13 21.43 11.13
C SER A 85 13.93 22.52 10.08
N TYR A 86 13.01 22.28 9.16
CA TYR A 86 12.62 23.25 8.16
C TYR A 86 11.47 24.10 8.68
N GLU A 87 11.23 25.25 8.05
CA GLU A 87 10.26 26.22 8.53
C GLU A 87 9.32 26.63 7.39
N ILE A 88 8.02 26.44 7.61
CA ILE A 88 6.97 26.94 6.71
C ILE A 88 6.52 28.31 7.22
N GLY A 89 6.60 29.33 6.37
CA GLY A 89 6.00 30.64 6.64
C GLY A 89 4.48 30.59 6.45
N ILE A 90 3.72 31.05 7.45
CA ILE A 90 2.26 31.18 7.31
C ILE A 90 1.96 32.42 6.46
N PRO A 91 1.12 32.32 5.42
CA PRO A 91 0.69 33.49 4.67
C PRO A 91 0.10 34.55 5.61
N TRP A 92 0.50 35.81 5.45
CA TRP A 92 -0.01 36.96 6.22
C TRP A 92 0.41 37.02 7.70
N THR A 93 1.38 36.22 8.15
CA THR A 93 1.92 36.28 9.53
C THR A 93 3.44 36.10 9.50
N GLU A 94 4.19 36.76 10.41
CA GLU A 94 5.64 36.54 10.56
C GLU A 94 5.99 35.20 11.24
N SER A 95 4.97 34.44 11.66
CA SER A 95 5.13 33.16 12.33
C SER A 95 5.61 32.07 11.36
N ARG A 96 6.61 31.34 11.82
CA ARG A 96 7.19 30.19 11.14
C ARG A 96 6.83 28.94 11.89
N VAL A 97 6.33 27.94 11.17
CA VAL A 97 5.94 26.65 11.75
C VAL A 97 7.01 25.63 11.39
N TRP A 98 7.46 24.89 12.39
CA TRP A 98 8.38 23.78 12.16
C TRP A 98 7.74 22.72 11.26
N PHE A 99 8.50 22.30 10.25
CA PHE A 99 8.16 21.21 9.36
C PHE A 99 9.37 20.27 9.22
N PRO A 100 9.17 18.94 9.30
CA PRO A 100 10.28 18.00 9.33
C PRO A 100 11.06 17.85 8.01
N TRP A 101 10.62 18.45 6.90
CA TRP A 101 11.08 18.11 5.55
C TRP A 101 11.41 19.36 4.73
N ASP A 102 12.27 19.24 3.72
CA ASP A 102 12.68 20.39 2.92
C ASP A 102 11.50 21.02 2.17
N THR A 103 11.19 22.27 2.51
CA THR A 103 10.10 23.07 1.95
C THR A 103 10.52 23.88 0.72
N SER A 104 11.76 23.71 0.26
CA SER A 104 12.31 24.46 -0.88
C SER A 104 11.71 23.97 -2.21
N PHE A 105 11.23 24.91 -3.04
CA PHE A 105 10.63 24.60 -4.34
C PHE A 105 11.62 24.06 -5.39
N ASN A 106 12.93 24.22 -5.17
CA ASN A 106 13.99 23.76 -6.10
C ASN A 106 14.77 22.56 -5.55
N SER A 107 14.19 21.79 -4.64
CA SER A 107 14.84 20.61 -4.07
C SER A 107 14.84 19.46 -5.10
N PHE A 108 16.02 19.09 -5.60
CA PHE A 108 16.16 17.99 -6.57
C PHE A 108 15.59 16.67 -6.05
N ALA A 109 15.77 16.39 -4.75
CA ALA A 109 15.26 15.19 -4.12
C ALA A 109 13.71 15.18 -4.09
N ALA A 110 13.07 16.31 -3.79
CA ALA A 110 11.61 16.43 -3.84
C ALA A 110 11.06 16.24 -5.27
N LEU A 111 11.71 16.82 -6.27
CA LEU A 111 11.32 16.69 -7.67
C LEU A 111 11.46 15.23 -8.17
N ASN A 112 12.56 14.55 -7.83
CA ASN A 112 12.77 13.15 -8.15
C ASN A 112 11.71 12.25 -7.50
N LEU A 113 11.35 12.54 -6.25
CA LEU A 113 10.32 11.80 -5.54
C LEU A 113 8.95 11.99 -6.19
N GLN A 114 8.61 13.22 -6.56
CA GLN A 114 7.37 13.52 -7.27
C GLN A 114 7.27 12.72 -8.58
N GLN A 115 8.34 12.70 -9.39
CA GLN A 115 8.36 11.93 -10.64
C GLN A 115 8.22 10.43 -10.40
N THR A 116 8.90 9.91 -9.38
CA THR A 116 8.80 8.51 -8.98
C THR A 116 7.36 8.16 -8.58
N LEU A 117 6.72 8.99 -7.75
CA LEU A 117 5.35 8.76 -7.28
C LEU A 117 4.31 8.84 -8.41
N ILE A 118 4.48 9.74 -9.38
CA ILE A 118 3.59 9.88 -10.54
C ILE A 118 3.51 8.56 -11.33
N VAL A 119 4.61 7.81 -11.42
CA VAL A 119 4.64 6.52 -12.14
C VAL A 119 4.33 5.35 -11.20
N TYR A 120 4.88 5.36 -9.99
CA TYR A 120 4.80 4.24 -9.05
C TYR A 120 3.39 4.05 -8.47
N VAL A 121 2.73 5.14 -8.07
CA VAL A 121 1.41 5.07 -7.43
C VAL A 121 0.36 4.40 -8.33
N PRO A 122 0.22 4.78 -9.62
CA PRO A 122 -0.69 4.07 -10.54
C PRO A 122 -0.36 2.58 -10.69
N LEU A 123 0.92 2.20 -10.76
CA LEU A 123 1.33 0.81 -10.88
C LEU A 123 0.94 -0.02 -9.65
N VAL A 124 1.12 0.52 -8.45
CA VAL A 124 0.72 -0.15 -7.20
C VAL A 124 -0.81 -0.27 -7.11
N LEU A 125 -1.55 0.80 -7.40
CA LEU A 125 -3.01 0.79 -7.34
C LEU A 125 -3.63 -0.17 -8.36
N THR A 126 -3.08 -0.23 -9.57
CA THR A 126 -3.53 -1.20 -10.60
C THR A 126 -3.21 -2.64 -10.20
N GLY A 127 -2.01 -2.89 -9.66
CA GLY A 127 -1.66 -4.21 -9.10
C GLY A 127 -2.58 -4.64 -7.95
N LEU A 128 -2.91 -3.71 -7.05
CA LEU A 128 -3.84 -3.95 -5.94
C LEU A 128 -5.27 -4.24 -6.45
N ALA A 129 -5.73 -3.53 -7.48
CA ALA A 129 -7.02 -3.78 -8.11
C ALA A 129 -7.11 -5.19 -8.73
N VAL A 130 -6.04 -5.63 -9.40
CA VAL A 130 -5.95 -7.00 -9.95
C VAL A 130 -5.89 -8.05 -8.83
N ALA A 131 -5.10 -7.83 -7.79
CA ALA A 131 -5.02 -8.72 -6.64
C ALA A 131 -6.37 -8.87 -5.93
N PHE A 132 -7.13 -7.77 -5.81
CA PHE A 132 -8.49 -7.78 -5.28
C PHE A 132 -9.45 -8.59 -6.16
N ALA A 133 -9.40 -8.41 -7.49
CA ALA A 133 -10.22 -9.20 -8.42
C ALA A 133 -9.97 -10.71 -8.28
N PHE A 134 -8.70 -11.13 -8.24
CA PHE A 134 -8.33 -12.52 -8.01
C PHE A 134 -8.80 -13.04 -6.65
N ARG A 135 -8.81 -12.20 -5.62
CA ARG A 135 -9.35 -12.57 -4.31
C ARG A 135 -10.85 -12.83 -4.34
N CYS A 136 -11.58 -12.17 -5.22
CA CYS A 136 -13.00 -12.40 -5.49
C CYS A 136 -13.26 -13.59 -6.45
N GLY A 137 -12.22 -14.30 -6.90
CA GLY A 137 -12.35 -15.37 -7.89
C GLY A 137 -12.62 -14.88 -9.31
N MET A 138 -12.46 -13.58 -9.56
CA MET A 138 -12.65 -12.98 -10.88
C MET A 138 -11.30 -12.80 -11.58
N PHE A 139 -11.28 -13.04 -12.89
CA PHE A 139 -10.10 -12.86 -13.73
C PHE A 139 -10.12 -11.46 -14.35
N ASN A 140 -9.14 -10.60 -14.05
CA ASN A 140 -9.05 -9.24 -14.62
C ASN A 140 -7.82 -9.11 -15.53
N ILE A 141 -8.03 -9.19 -16.84
CA ILE A 141 -6.99 -8.97 -17.87
C ILE A 141 -7.00 -7.53 -18.39
N GLY A 142 -8.13 -6.84 -18.30
CA GLY A 142 -8.35 -5.50 -18.86
C GLY A 142 -7.85 -4.35 -18.01
N GLY A 143 -7.10 -4.60 -16.92
CA GLY A 143 -6.71 -3.57 -15.95
C GLY A 143 -5.98 -2.37 -16.56
N GLN A 144 -5.10 -2.60 -17.53
CA GLN A 144 -4.41 -1.52 -18.26
C GLN A 144 -5.41 -0.63 -19.04
N GLY A 145 -6.42 -1.23 -19.67
CA GLY A 145 -7.46 -0.52 -20.39
C GLY A 145 -8.39 0.27 -19.46
N GLN A 146 -8.78 -0.33 -18.33
CA GLN A 146 -9.57 0.33 -17.28
C GLN A 146 -8.85 1.58 -16.74
N TYR A 147 -7.54 1.47 -16.48
CA TYR A 147 -6.71 2.59 -16.07
C TYR A 147 -6.65 3.68 -17.15
N LEU A 148 -6.41 3.33 -18.42
CA LEU A 148 -6.30 4.30 -19.50
C LEU A 148 -7.62 5.06 -19.72
N VAL A 149 -8.75 4.35 -19.78
CA VAL A 149 -10.08 4.97 -19.96
C VAL A 149 -10.43 5.85 -18.76
N GLY A 150 -10.14 5.39 -17.54
CA GLY A 150 -10.32 6.20 -16.34
C GLY A 150 -9.46 7.47 -16.33
N ALA A 151 -8.20 7.37 -16.76
CA ALA A 151 -7.29 8.51 -16.86
C ALA A 151 -7.77 9.55 -17.88
N ILE A 152 -8.22 9.11 -19.06
CA ILE A 152 -8.78 10.00 -20.09
C ILE A 152 -10.02 10.72 -19.54
N ALA A 153 -10.94 10.00 -18.90
CA ALA A 153 -12.13 10.61 -18.31
C ALA A 153 -11.80 11.61 -17.19
N ALA A 154 -10.83 11.28 -16.32
CA ALA A 154 -10.38 12.16 -15.26
C ALA A 154 -9.75 13.46 -15.79
N VAL A 155 -8.92 13.36 -16.84
CA VAL A 155 -8.32 14.55 -17.50
C VAL A 155 -9.39 15.39 -18.18
N TRP A 156 -10.35 14.76 -18.87
CA TRP A 156 -11.43 15.48 -19.54
C TRP A 156 -12.29 16.27 -18.55
N ILE A 157 -12.76 15.63 -17.48
CA ILE A 157 -13.50 16.28 -16.41
C ILE A 157 -12.66 17.36 -15.71
N GLY A 158 -11.38 17.07 -15.50
CA GLY A 158 -10.41 18.02 -14.95
C GLY A 158 -10.23 19.30 -15.79
N SER A 159 -10.47 19.21 -17.09
CA SER A 159 -10.28 20.33 -18.03
C SER A 159 -11.56 21.13 -18.26
N GLU A 160 -12.73 20.48 -18.21
CA GLU A 160 -14.03 21.08 -18.56
C GLU A 160 -14.79 21.70 -17.38
N LEU A 161 -14.30 21.53 -16.14
CA LEU A 161 -14.92 22.11 -14.94
C LEU A 161 -14.08 23.26 -14.33
N PRO A 162 -13.85 24.37 -15.07
CA PRO A 162 -13.13 25.51 -14.51
C PRO A 162 -13.97 26.17 -13.41
N GLY A 163 -13.35 26.43 -12.24
CA GLY A 163 -13.97 27.17 -11.14
C GLY A 163 -14.42 26.33 -9.94
N LEU A 164 -14.29 25.00 -9.98
CA LEU A 164 -14.50 24.18 -8.79
C LEU A 164 -13.37 24.40 -7.75
N PRO A 165 -13.68 24.38 -6.44
CA PRO A 165 -12.66 24.35 -5.39
C PRO A 165 -11.72 23.15 -5.58
N GLY A 166 -10.41 23.36 -5.41
CA GLY A 166 -9.39 22.37 -5.80
C GLY A 166 -9.63 20.95 -5.26
N LEU A 167 -9.99 20.81 -3.98
CA LEU A 167 -10.29 19.50 -3.39
C LEU A 167 -11.51 18.83 -4.05
N LEU A 168 -12.58 19.58 -4.30
CA LEU A 168 -13.80 19.05 -4.90
C LEU A 168 -13.56 18.66 -6.36
N HIS A 169 -12.73 19.44 -7.06
CA HIS A 169 -12.29 19.13 -8.41
C HIS A 169 -11.59 17.76 -8.48
N ILE A 170 -10.63 17.52 -7.57
CA ILE A 170 -9.90 16.24 -7.48
C ILE A 170 -10.87 15.08 -7.22
N LEU A 171 -11.79 15.24 -6.26
CA LEU A 171 -12.76 14.19 -5.93
C LEU A 171 -13.67 13.85 -7.10
N VAL A 172 -14.18 14.86 -7.82
CA VAL A 172 -15.03 14.65 -8.99
C VAL A 172 -14.27 13.94 -10.11
N ALA A 173 -13.00 14.29 -10.35
CA ALA A 173 -12.16 13.62 -11.34
C ALA A 173 -11.92 12.14 -10.98
N ILE A 174 -11.67 11.84 -9.69
CA ILE A 174 -11.50 10.45 -9.21
C ILE A 174 -12.78 9.64 -9.45
N VAL A 175 -13.95 10.18 -9.08
CA VAL A 175 -15.23 9.48 -9.24
C VAL A 175 -15.54 9.26 -10.72
N ALA A 176 -15.35 10.28 -11.56
CA ALA A 176 -15.58 10.14 -13.00
C ALA A 176 -14.65 9.10 -13.64
N GLY A 177 -13.36 9.12 -13.29
CA GLY A 177 -12.39 8.12 -13.77
C GLY A 177 -12.74 6.70 -13.32
N ALA A 178 -13.14 6.52 -12.06
CA ALA A 178 -13.57 5.22 -11.54
C ALA A 178 -14.82 4.69 -12.26
N LEU A 179 -15.82 5.55 -12.50
CA LEU A 179 -17.04 5.19 -13.23
C LEU A 179 -16.74 4.84 -14.69
N ALA A 180 -15.91 5.62 -15.38
CA ALA A 180 -15.52 5.33 -16.76
C ALA A 180 -14.78 3.98 -16.87
N GLY A 181 -13.84 3.72 -15.95
CA GLY A 181 -13.16 2.43 -15.85
C GLY A 181 -14.12 1.27 -15.55
N ALA A 182 -15.11 1.48 -14.67
CA ALA A 182 -16.14 0.49 -14.34
C ALA A 182 -17.07 0.20 -15.52
N VAL A 183 -17.47 1.21 -16.28
CA VAL A 183 -18.26 1.05 -17.51
C VAL A 183 -17.47 0.25 -18.55
N PHE A 184 -16.18 0.57 -18.73
CA PHE A 184 -15.30 -0.16 -19.63
C PHE A 184 -15.12 -1.63 -19.20
N ALA A 185 -14.94 -1.88 -17.91
CA ALA A 185 -14.90 -3.22 -17.34
C ALA A 185 -16.23 -3.98 -17.53
N GLY A 186 -17.35 -3.27 -17.40
CA GLY A 186 -18.70 -3.81 -17.55
C GLY A 186 -18.97 -4.41 -18.92
N ILE A 187 -18.33 -3.88 -19.99
CA ILE A 187 -18.43 -4.47 -21.33
C ILE A 187 -17.91 -5.91 -21.34
N ALA A 188 -16.72 -6.13 -20.76
CA ALA A 188 -16.13 -7.46 -20.66
C ALA A 188 -16.88 -8.37 -19.67
N GLY A 189 -17.53 -7.78 -18.65
CA GLY A 189 -18.35 -8.55 -17.70
C GLY A 189 -19.71 -8.98 -18.25
N PHE A 190 -20.22 -8.32 -19.29
CA PHE A 190 -21.50 -8.65 -19.92
C PHE A 190 -21.38 -9.73 -21.00
N LEU A 191 -20.23 -9.80 -21.68
CA LEU A 191 -19.91 -10.79 -22.72
C LEU A 191 -19.55 -12.16 -22.14
#